data_AF-H6RVF3-F1
#
_entry.id   AF-H6RVF3-F1
#
_cell.length_a   1.000
_cell.length_b   1.000
_cell.length_c   1.000
_cell.angle_alpha   90.00
_cell.angle_beta   90.00
_cell.angle_gamma   90.00
#
_symmetry.space_group_name_H-M   'P 1'
#
loop_
_entity.id
_entity.type
_entity.pdbx_description
1 polymer ?
#
loop_
_entity_poly.entity_id
_entity_poly.type
_entity_poly.pdbx_seq_one_letter_code
_entity_poly.pdbx_strand_id
1 'polypeptide(L)'
;MNAQGPSDHVRELVESFLAANDLRSAVGVTYGRTSDGDDLISIQPRAEGAADLVLRITVHGRRYTVYVFVAGETRPIEIAGPINVNADPPRRSADEDLLEVLQLVVKGEVFDEVDEEGSVLGTDVPDPRTAGGSVESTEHRRWYKPWS
;
A
#
# COMPACT_ATOMS: atom_id res chain seq x y z
N MET A 1 -19.78 -18.35 -14.69
CA MET A 1 -19.15 -17.16 -14.07
C MET A 1 -17.75 -17.57 -13.67
N ASN A 2 -16.72 -17.05 -14.33
CA ASN A 2 -15.33 -17.34 -13.93
C ASN A 2 -15.12 -16.69 -12.57
N ALA A 3 -14.65 -17.47 -11.59
CA ALA A 3 -14.27 -16.91 -10.30
C ALA A 3 -13.12 -15.92 -10.54
N GLN A 4 -13.34 -14.66 -10.18
CA GLN A 4 -12.34 -13.61 -10.30
C GLN A 4 -11.18 -13.92 -9.34
N GLY A 5 -9.95 -13.91 -9.86
CA GLY A 5 -8.76 -14.19 -9.04
C GLY A 5 -8.46 -13.02 -8.09
N PRO A 6 -7.68 -13.24 -7.01
CA PRO A 6 -7.30 -12.18 -6.07
C PRO A 6 -6.72 -10.93 -6.73
N SER A 7 -5.92 -11.09 -7.78
CA SER A 7 -5.28 -9.98 -8.48
C SER A 7 -6.28 -9.11 -9.25
N ASP A 8 -7.30 -9.71 -9.85
CA ASP A 8 -8.35 -8.97 -10.54
C ASP A 8 -9.24 -8.20 -9.54
N HIS A 9 -9.49 -8.80 -8.37
CA HIS A 9 -10.19 -8.12 -7.26
C HIS A 9 -9.41 -6.90 -6.75
N VAL A 10 -8.11 -7.04 -6.48
CA VAL A 10 -7.27 -5.91 -6.06
C VAL A 10 -7.20 -4.83 -7.14
N ARG A 11 -7.14 -5.22 -8.42
CA ARG A 11 -7.20 -4.27 -9.54
C ARG A 11 -8.49 -3.46 -9.52
N GLU A 12 -9.64 -4.12 -9.39
CA GLU A 12 -10.94 -3.44 -9.34
C GLU A 12 -11.07 -2.52 -8.12
N LEU A 13 -10.53 -2.95 -6.97
CA LEU A 13 -10.51 -2.15 -5.75
C LEU A 13 -9.73 -0.84 -5.95
N VAL A 14 -8.53 -0.92 -6.53
CA VAL A 14 -7.70 0.25 -6.87
C VAL A 14 -8.41 1.17 -7.86
N GLU A 15 -8.94 0.62 -8.96
CA GLU A 15 -9.64 1.40 -9.97
C GLU A 15 -10.90 2.11 -9.43
N SER A 16 -11.61 1.44 -8.53
CA SER A 16 -12.79 2.01 -7.85
C SER A 16 -12.39 3.12 -6.91
N PHE A 17 -11.32 2.93 -6.12
CA PHE A 17 -10.79 3.97 -5.25
C PHE A 17 -10.35 5.22 -6.02
N LEU A 18 -9.59 5.04 -7.11
CA LEU A 18 -9.14 6.15 -7.95
C LEU A 18 -10.31 6.91 -8.59
N ALA A 19 -11.37 6.20 -8.98
CA ALA A 19 -12.59 6.82 -9.49
C ALA A 19 -13.32 7.62 -8.43
N ALA A 20 -13.48 7.06 -7.23
CA ALA A 20 -14.22 7.69 -6.13
C ALA A 20 -13.54 8.97 -5.59
N ASN A 21 -12.24 9.13 -5.85
CA ASN A 21 -11.46 10.30 -5.43
C ASN A 21 -11.10 11.24 -6.60
N ASP A 22 -11.66 11.04 -7.80
CA ASP A 22 -11.38 11.84 -9.00
C ASP A 22 -9.89 11.86 -9.43
N LEU A 23 -9.15 10.80 -9.15
CA LEU A 23 -7.69 10.72 -9.35
C LEU A 23 -7.27 10.13 -10.70
N ARG A 24 -8.21 9.63 -11.51
CA ARG A 24 -7.91 8.93 -12.78
C ARG A 24 -7.08 9.75 -13.77
N SER A 25 -7.25 11.07 -13.78
CA SER A 25 -6.44 11.96 -14.62
C SER A 25 -5.11 12.34 -13.98
N ALA A 26 -5.01 12.25 -12.66
CA ALA A 26 -3.86 12.67 -11.86
C ALA A 26 -2.77 11.60 -11.75
N VAL A 27 -3.09 10.33 -12.01
CA VAL A 27 -2.15 9.21 -11.94
C VAL A 27 -2.08 8.43 -13.27
N GLY A 28 -0.98 7.72 -13.48
CA GLY A 28 -0.88 6.62 -14.43
C GLY A 28 -0.87 5.29 -13.69
N VAL A 29 -1.60 4.29 -14.20
CA VAL A 29 -1.63 2.94 -13.63
C VAL A 29 -1.08 1.94 -14.63
N THR A 30 -0.11 1.14 -14.21
CA THR A 30 0.49 0.07 -15.02
C THR A 30 0.35 -1.26 -14.31
N TYR A 31 -0.04 -2.31 -15.06
CA TYR A 31 -0.11 -3.67 -14.54
C TYR A 31 1.02 -4.51 -15.10
N GLY A 32 1.64 -5.32 -14.25
CA GLY A 32 2.75 -6.16 -14.61
C GLY A 32 2.77 -7.46 -13.83
N ARG A 33 3.86 -8.21 -14.00
CA ARG A 33 4.13 -9.45 -13.28
C ARG A 33 5.62 -9.57 -12.98
N THR A 34 5.98 -10.04 -11.79
CA THR A 34 7.37 -10.33 -11.43
C THR A 34 7.88 -11.58 -12.14
N SER A 35 9.20 -11.79 -12.15
CA SER A 35 9.82 -13.04 -12.60
C SER A 35 9.29 -14.27 -11.85
N ASP A 36 8.90 -14.07 -10.59
CA ASP A 36 8.49 -15.13 -9.68
C ASP A 36 6.99 -15.45 -9.79
N GLY A 37 6.27 -14.72 -10.66
CA GLY A 37 4.86 -14.96 -10.99
C GLY A 37 3.85 -14.13 -10.21
N ASP A 38 4.30 -13.18 -9.38
CA ASP A 38 3.41 -12.30 -8.63
C ASP A 38 2.90 -11.15 -9.48
N ASP A 39 1.64 -10.78 -9.30
CA ASP A 39 1.06 -9.65 -10.04
C ASP A 39 1.47 -8.32 -9.40
N LEU A 40 1.74 -7.34 -10.26
CA LEU A 40 2.16 -5.99 -9.87
C LEU A 40 1.15 -4.95 -10.36
N ILE A 41 0.88 -3.97 -9.51
CA ILE A 41 0.16 -2.74 -9.87
C ILE A 41 1.03 -1.56 -9.49
N SER A 42 1.45 -0.76 -10.46
CA SER A 42 2.21 0.47 -10.24
C SER A 42 1.31 1.67 -10.49
N ILE A 43 1.24 2.58 -9.52
CA ILE A 43 0.47 3.83 -9.55
C ILE A 43 1.48 4.97 -9.45
N GLN A 44 1.53 5.80 -10.50
CA GLN A 44 2.49 6.90 -10.62
C GLN A 44 1.74 8.22 -10.73
N PRO A 45 1.76 9.09 -9.72
CA PRO A 45 1.21 10.43 -9.84
C PRO A 45 1.92 11.25 -10.91
N ARG A 46 1.17 12.15 -11.55
CA ARG A 46 1.70 13.13 -12.51
C ARG A 46 2.23 14.38 -11.83
N ALA A 47 1.86 14.61 -10.57
CA ALA A 47 2.29 15.75 -9.78
C ALA A 47 3.74 15.55 -9.27
N GLU A 48 4.60 16.53 -9.51
CA GLU A 48 6.00 16.52 -9.07
C GLU A 48 6.10 16.51 -7.53
N GLY A 49 6.92 15.62 -6.97
CA GLY A 49 7.10 15.46 -5.52
C GLY A 49 5.99 14.67 -4.81
N ALA A 50 5.06 14.07 -5.55
CA ALA A 50 4.10 13.10 -5.03
C ALA A 50 4.72 11.70 -4.94
N ALA A 51 4.16 10.83 -4.09
CA ALA A 51 4.68 9.49 -3.89
C ALA A 51 4.14 8.48 -4.91
N ASP A 52 5.03 7.69 -5.52
CA ASP A 52 4.69 6.52 -6.31
C ASP A 52 4.26 5.37 -5.38
N LEU A 53 3.39 4.50 -5.90
CA LEU A 53 2.95 3.29 -5.21
C LEU A 53 3.16 2.06 -6.10
N VAL A 54 3.71 0.99 -5.53
CA VAL A 54 3.75 -0.33 -6.15
C VAL A 54 3.07 -1.33 -5.23
N LEU A 55 2.11 -2.07 -5.75
CA LEU A 55 1.43 -3.16 -5.07
C LEU A 55 1.95 -4.47 -5.66
N ARG A 56 2.37 -5.41 -4.82
CA ARG A 56 2.71 -6.79 -5.21
C ARG A 56 1.72 -7.73 -4.56
N ILE A 57 1.03 -8.50 -5.39
CA ILE A 57 0.01 -9.44 -4.96
C ILE A 57 0.58 -10.85 -5.08
N THR A 58 0.83 -11.47 -3.94
CA THR A 58 1.34 -12.84 -3.86
C THR A 58 0.20 -13.77 -3.45
N VAL A 59 -0.06 -14.80 -4.25
CA VAL A 59 -1.15 -15.77 -4.01
C VAL A 59 -0.60 -17.04 -3.37
N HIS A 60 -1.14 -17.39 -2.21
CA HIS A 60 -0.79 -18.58 -1.43
C HIS A 60 -2.00 -19.53 -1.33
N GLY A 61 -2.21 -20.34 -2.38
CA GLY A 61 -3.34 -21.25 -2.47
C GLY A 61 -4.67 -20.49 -2.58
N ARG A 62 -5.47 -20.48 -1.51
CA ARG A 62 -6.74 -19.71 -1.43
C ARG A 62 -6.60 -18.33 -0.79
N ARG A 63 -5.42 -18.01 -0.27
CA ARG A 63 -5.12 -16.73 0.38
C ARG A 63 -4.25 -15.88 -0.52
N TYR A 64 -4.19 -14.59 -0.25
CA TYR A 64 -3.24 -13.68 -0.89
C TYR A 64 -2.72 -12.67 0.12
N THR A 65 -1.56 -12.12 -0.19
CA THR A 65 -0.88 -11.06 0.55
C THR A 65 -0.69 -9.90 -0.41
N VAL A 66 -0.97 -8.68 0.04
CA VAL A 66 -0.62 -7.45 -0.68
C VAL A 66 0.58 -6.82 0.01
N TYR A 67 1.71 -6.77 -0.67
CA TYR A 67 2.84 -5.95 -0.28
C TYR A 67 2.70 -4.60 -0.96
N VAL A 68 2.97 -3.54 -0.21
CA VAL A 68 2.92 -2.18 -0.75
C VAL A 68 4.30 -1.59 -0.70
N PHE A 69 4.64 -0.79 -1.67
CA PHE A 69 5.92 -0.12 -1.72
C PHE A 69 5.69 1.32 -2.13
N VAL A 70 6.23 2.24 -1.36
CA VAL A 70 6.07 3.68 -1.58
C VAL A 70 7.40 4.23 -2.05
N ALA A 71 7.43 5.04 -3.09
CA ALA A 71 8.67 5.68 -3.53
C ALA A 71 8.48 7.19 -3.71
N GLY A 72 9.52 7.96 -3.40
CA GLY A 72 9.58 9.37 -3.75
C GLY A 72 10.35 9.59 -5.05
N GLU A 73 10.15 10.74 -5.68
CA GLU A 73 10.73 11.17 -6.97
C GLU A 73 12.25 10.98 -7.12
N THR A 74 12.99 10.85 -6.01
CA THR A 74 14.46 10.81 -6.00
C THR A 74 15.06 9.69 -5.14
N ARG A 75 14.26 8.80 -4.57
CA ARG A 75 14.75 7.74 -3.66
C ARG A 75 14.40 6.34 -4.15
N PRO A 76 15.23 5.33 -3.84
CA PRO A 76 14.86 3.93 -4.06
C PRO A 76 13.54 3.62 -3.34
N ILE A 77 12.81 2.65 -3.89
CA ILE A 77 11.54 2.16 -3.36
C ILE A 77 11.67 1.86 -1.86
N GLU A 78 10.88 2.55 -1.04
CA GLU A 78 10.74 2.29 0.40
C GLU A 78 9.71 1.15 0.54
N ILE A 79 10.14 0.06 1.18
CA ILE A 79 9.34 -1.17 1.26
C ILE A 79 8.31 -1.01 2.37
N ALA A 80 7.03 -0.91 2.01
CA ALA A 80 5.98 -1.14 2.98
C ALA A 80 5.88 -2.66 3.18
N GLY A 81 5.72 -3.08 4.43
CA GLY A 81 5.57 -4.49 4.76
C GLY A 81 4.31 -5.10 4.13
N PRO A 82 4.08 -6.41 4.32
CA PRO A 82 2.79 -6.99 3.99
C PRO A 82 1.70 -6.26 4.78
N ILE A 83 0.73 -5.68 4.07
CA ILE A 83 -0.36 -4.95 4.69
C ILE A 83 -1.24 -5.89 5.54
N ASN A 84 -1.56 -7.07 4.99
CA ASN A 84 -2.16 -8.18 5.73
C ASN A 84 -2.13 -9.45 4.87
N VAL A 85 -2.39 -10.59 5.51
CA VAL A 85 -2.83 -11.81 4.83
C VAL A 85 -4.30 -11.95 5.16
N ASN A 86 -5.14 -12.47 4.24
CA ASN A 86 -6.46 -12.97 4.62
C ASN A 86 -6.30 -14.19 5.56
N ALA A 87 -5.92 -13.91 6.82
CA ALA A 87 -5.64 -14.83 7.90
C ALA A 87 -6.93 -15.41 8.48
N ASP A 88 -6.79 -16.39 9.37
CA ASP A 88 -7.91 -16.97 10.13
C ASP A 88 -7.52 -17.07 11.62
N PRO A 89 -8.11 -16.27 12.53
CA PRO A 89 -9.07 -15.19 12.26
C PRO A 89 -8.36 -13.89 11.82
N PRO A 90 -8.84 -13.19 10.78
CA PRO A 90 -8.30 -11.88 10.44
C PRO A 90 -8.92 -10.81 11.36
N ARG A 91 -8.10 -9.90 11.89
CA ARG A 91 -8.61 -8.72 12.61
C ARG A 91 -9.14 -7.65 11.65
N ARG A 92 -8.52 -7.51 10.48
CA ARG A 92 -8.90 -6.69 9.31
C ARG A 92 -8.53 -7.44 8.02
N SER A 93 -9.22 -7.12 6.94
CA SER A 93 -8.92 -7.68 5.61
C SER A 93 -7.78 -6.93 4.93
N ALA A 94 -7.02 -7.61 4.05
CA ALA A 94 -5.97 -6.96 3.25
C ALA A 94 -6.51 -5.81 2.38
N ASP A 95 -7.80 -5.85 2.04
CA ASP A 95 -8.48 -4.84 1.24
C ASP A 95 -8.71 -3.53 2.04
N GLU A 96 -9.17 -3.65 3.29
CA GLU A 96 -9.40 -2.49 4.17
C GLU A 96 -8.08 -1.76 4.46
N ASP A 97 -7.04 -2.53 4.73
CA ASP A 97 -5.72 -1.97 5.04
C ASP A 97 -5.10 -1.34 3.78
N LEU A 98 -5.28 -1.94 2.59
CA LEU A 98 -4.86 -1.33 1.32
C LEU A 98 -5.57 0.01 1.05
N LEU A 99 -6.88 0.08 1.28
CA LEU A 99 -7.67 1.32 1.10
C LEU A 99 -7.20 2.43 2.06
N GLU A 100 -6.84 2.07 3.29
CA GLU A 100 -6.29 3.03 4.24
C GLU A 100 -4.94 3.60 3.77
N VAL A 101 -4.03 2.75 3.30
CA VAL A 101 -2.74 3.22 2.75
C VAL A 101 -2.95 4.12 1.53
N LEU A 102 -3.83 3.73 0.61
CA LEU A 102 -4.18 4.57 -0.54
C LEU A 102 -4.69 5.95 -0.09
N GLN A 103 -5.54 6.00 0.93
CA GLN A 103 -6.08 7.24 1.47
C GLN A 103 -5.01 8.14 2.10
N LEU A 104 -4.04 7.55 2.80
CA LEU A 104 -2.91 8.26 3.41
C LEU A 104 -1.99 8.84 2.33
N VAL A 105 -1.62 8.03 1.34
CA VAL A 105 -0.76 8.46 0.22
C VAL A 105 -1.42 9.59 -0.58
N VAL A 106 -2.73 9.53 -0.83
CA VAL A 106 -3.47 10.62 -1.50
C VAL A 106 -3.37 11.94 -0.74
N LYS A 107 -3.36 11.91 0.59
CA LYS A 107 -3.20 13.10 1.45
C LYS A 107 -1.75 13.59 1.54
N GLY A 108 -0.79 12.87 0.95
CA GLY A 108 0.63 13.12 1.11
C GLY A 108 1.16 12.70 2.48
N GLU A 109 0.41 11.87 3.20
CA GLU A 109 0.71 11.43 4.56
C GLU A 109 1.27 10.01 4.48
N VAL A 110 2.58 9.84 4.69
CA VAL A 110 3.21 8.51 4.71
C VAL A 110 3.95 8.34 6.03
N PHE A 111 3.85 7.17 6.63
CA PHE A 111 4.49 6.87 7.91
C PHE A 111 5.62 5.88 7.70
N ASP A 112 6.77 6.15 8.32
CA ASP A 112 7.88 5.21 8.41
C ASP A 112 7.85 4.62 9.82
N GLU A 113 7.76 3.31 9.94
CA GLU A 113 8.06 2.60 11.18
C GLU A 113 9.58 2.51 11.30
N VAL A 114 10.13 2.99 12.41
CA VAL A 114 11.56 2.88 12.70
C VAL A 114 11.81 2.14 14.01
N ASP A 115 12.98 1.52 14.10
CA ASP A 115 13.46 0.91 15.34
C ASP A 115 13.92 1.97 16.36
N GLU A 116 14.31 1.51 17.55
CA GLU A 116 14.81 2.36 18.63
C GLU A 116 16.07 3.16 18.24
N GLU A 117 16.78 2.76 17.18
CA GLU A 117 17.97 3.44 16.66
C GLU A 117 17.64 4.40 15.50
N GLY A 118 16.38 4.47 15.07
CA GLY A 118 15.91 5.31 13.96
C GLY A 118 16.05 4.68 12.57
N SER A 119 16.34 3.38 12.48
CA SER A 119 16.41 2.65 11.21
C SER A 119 15.03 2.20 10.78
N VAL A 120 14.71 2.37 9.50
CA VAL A 120 13.40 1.98 8.94
C VAL A 120 13.18 0.47 9.04
N LEU A 121 12.16 0.05 9.79
CA LEU A 121 11.69 -1.32 9.93
C LEU A 121 10.61 -1.69 8.91
N GLY A 122 9.81 -0.71 8.49
CA GLY A 122 8.69 -0.87 7.56
C GLY A 122 7.82 0.39 7.51
N THR A 123 6.63 0.30 6.92
CA THR A 123 5.55 1.28 7.11
C THR A 123 4.39 0.49 7.67
N ASP A 124 4.00 0.78 8.91
CA ASP A 124 2.80 0.20 9.50
C ASP A 124 1.60 1.12 9.23
N VAL A 125 0.42 0.52 9.13
CA VAL A 125 -0.83 1.30 9.14
C VAL A 125 -1.18 1.44 10.62
N PRO A 126 -1.12 2.65 11.22
CA PRO A 126 -1.36 2.79 12.64
C PRO A 126 -2.75 2.25 12.97
N ASP A 127 -2.83 1.13 13.70
CA ASP A 127 -4.12 0.67 14.21
C ASP A 127 -4.56 1.67 15.30
N PRO A 128 -5.63 2.46 15.07
CA PRO A 128 -6.06 3.46 16.03
C PRO A 128 -6.52 2.86 17.38
N ARG A 129 -6.52 1.52 17.53
CA ARG A 129 -6.89 0.77 18.74
C ARG A 129 -5.70 0.10 19.45
N THR A 130 -4.50 0.07 18.87
CA THR A 130 -3.28 -0.47 19.52
C THR A 130 -2.45 0.58 20.24
N ALA A 131 -2.96 1.80 20.42
CA ALA A 131 -2.37 2.88 21.22
C ALA A 131 -2.13 2.55 22.73
N GLY A 132 -2.07 1.27 23.11
CA GLY A 132 -1.75 0.79 24.45
C GLY A 132 -0.99 -0.54 24.50
N GLY A 133 -0.43 -1.04 23.40
CA GLY A 133 0.40 -2.26 23.38
C GLY A 133 1.87 -1.94 23.17
N SER A 134 2.73 -2.30 24.14
CA SER A 134 4.15 -1.97 24.17
C SER A 134 4.97 -2.65 23.06
N VAL A 135 5.03 -2.02 21.90
CA VAL A 135 6.26 -1.90 21.12
C VAL A 135 6.40 -0.39 20.93
N GLU A 136 7.47 0.22 21.42
CA GLU A 136 7.77 1.62 21.10
C GLU A 136 8.20 1.67 19.62
N SER A 137 7.29 1.40 18.68
CA SER A 137 7.54 1.74 17.29
C SER A 137 7.59 3.26 17.24
N THR A 138 8.77 3.78 16.92
CA THR A 138 8.88 5.20 16.67
C THR A 138 8.36 5.38 15.25
N GLU A 139 7.19 6.00 15.09
CA GLU A 139 6.68 6.32 13.76
C GLU A 139 7.19 7.71 13.35
N HIS A 140 7.93 7.79 12.25
CA HIS A 140 8.30 9.06 11.65
C HIS A 140 7.37 9.38 10.50
N ARG A 141 6.67 10.51 10.62
CA ARG A 141 5.80 11.00 9.56
C ARG A 141 6.62 11.68 8.47
N ARG A 142 6.43 11.24 7.24
CA ARG A 142 6.94 11.88 6.03
C ARG A 142 5.82 12.53 5.25
N TRP A 143 6.13 13.69 4.69
CA TRP A 143 5.20 14.49 3.91
C TRP A 143 5.61 14.50 2.45
N TYR A 144 4.75 13.95 1.61
CA TYR A 144 4.81 14.07 0.16
C TYR A 144 3.78 15.09 -0.31
N LYS A 145 3.89 15.56 -1.55
CA LYS A 145 2.77 16.29 -2.12
C LYS A 145 1.58 15.32 -2.33
N PRO A 146 0.34 15.77 -2.10
CA PRO A 146 -0.85 15.04 -2.52
C PRO A 146 -0.80 14.70 -4.02
N TRP A 147 -1.52 13.66 -4.42
CA TRP A 147 -1.67 13.30 -5.84
C TRP A 147 -2.47 14.31 -6.65
N SER A 148 -3.22 15.20 -5.99
CA SER A 148 -4.10 16.22 -6.57
C SER A 148 -3.39 17.50 -7.00
#